data_AF-A0A956KRL1-F1
#
_entry.id   AF-A0A956KRL1-F1
#
_cell.length_a   1.000
_cell.length_b   1.000
_cell.length_c   1.000
_cell.angle_alpha   90.00
_cell.angle_beta   90.00
_cell.angle_gamma   90.00
#
_symmetry.space_group_name_H-M   'P 1'
#
loop_
_entity.id
_entity.type
_entity.pdbx_description
1 polymer ?
#
loop_
_entity_poly.entity_id
_entity_poly.type
_entity_poly.pdbx_seq_one_letter_code
_entity_poly.pdbx_strand_id
1 'polypeptide(L)'
;MTAVPRPSLDDPKDSWLVYADSLQSAGDPRGELIALNQAVEDGAPSADRDAFLGKHAEAIYGTLTPYRAQVEIDWKWCVPKTLSLLIGPKDKPAAMVEALLASPLATEMQTLRLVARTPSDSDKIDLAPATALLGKGLPPNCTDLELVDDRAQRSRILVSADYSPDTNLVEFGNLDALWAIPHLRKLHMVVADTEQINLGTIDAPALEDFSLLGLRWGQPYGRPTDMATTMAEAKWPKLRRLALRIPETFTYSWPEQYGAYVAVDRYEEENEYYDDYADDDGWREDLDWSAELGNLLNALKDTPIEELSLTSFASAGTLLEALRNHGLPASLRRLDLGTSELSDANVPWMVENAALFDKLEELDLSDTLISDPEPLSVLAPKIVHSEGSGAIYRFSVGME
;
A
#
# COMPACT_ATOMS: atom_id res chain seq x y z
N MET A 1 -18.19 -11.35 42.87
CA MET A 1 -18.63 -10.23 42.01
C MET A 1 -18.91 -10.80 40.64
N THR A 2 -20.05 -10.48 40.03
CA THR A 2 -20.33 -10.84 38.63
C THR A 2 -19.36 -10.11 37.73
N ALA A 3 -18.68 -10.83 36.83
CA ALA A 3 -17.79 -10.22 35.86
C ALA A 3 -18.58 -9.27 34.95
N VAL A 4 -18.13 -8.02 34.83
CA VAL A 4 -18.69 -7.08 33.86
C VAL A 4 -18.32 -7.56 32.46
N PRO A 5 -19.28 -7.77 31.55
CA PRO A 5 -18.95 -8.17 30.19
C PRO A 5 -18.16 -7.06 29.51
N ARG A 6 -17.20 -7.45 28.67
CA ARG A 6 -16.44 -6.50 27.88
C ARG A 6 -17.37 -5.74 26.91
N PRO A 7 -17.28 -4.40 26.82
CA PRO A 7 -18.03 -3.61 25.85
C PRO A 7 -17.62 -3.89 24.40
N SER A 8 -18.50 -3.56 23.46
CA SER A 8 -18.13 -3.47 22.04
C SER A 8 -17.11 -2.36 21.84
N LEU A 9 -16.29 -2.48 20.79
CA LEU A 9 -15.25 -1.48 20.50
C LEU A 9 -15.85 -0.09 20.24
N ASP A 10 -17.07 -0.02 19.73
CA ASP A 10 -17.80 1.22 19.41
C ASP A 10 -18.76 1.68 20.51
N ASP A 11 -18.77 0.99 21.66
CA ASP A 11 -19.56 1.44 22.80
C ASP A 11 -19.00 2.76 23.38
N PRO A 12 -19.84 3.58 24.04
CA PRO A 12 -19.40 4.82 24.66
C PRO A 12 -18.30 4.62 25.70
N LYS A 13 -17.48 5.66 25.88
CA LYS A 13 -16.43 5.78 26.91
C LYS A 13 -16.85 5.26 28.29
N ASP A 14 -18.03 5.64 28.77
CA ASP A 14 -18.50 5.29 30.12
C ASP A 14 -18.59 3.77 30.32
N SER A 15 -18.98 3.01 29.29
CA SER A 15 -19.02 1.55 29.33
C SER A 15 -17.63 0.95 29.53
N TRP A 16 -16.62 1.52 28.86
CA TRP A 16 -15.23 1.10 28.96
C TRP A 16 -14.61 1.44 30.32
N LEU A 17 -14.96 2.58 30.92
CA LEU A 17 -14.51 2.94 32.26
C LEU A 17 -15.10 2.01 33.34
N VAL A 18 -16.38 1.63 33.23
CA VAL A 18 -16.98 0.63 34.14
C VAL A 18 -16.27 -0.73 34.00
N TYR A 19 -15.94 -1.12 32.77
CA TYR A 19 -15.17 -2.34 32.52
C TYR A 19 -13.75 -2.24 33.09
N ALA A 20 -13.10 -1.08 32.95
CA ALA A 20 -11.78 -0.80 33.51
C ALA A 20 -11.75 -0.97 35.04
N ASP A 21 -12.72 -0.41 35.76
CA ASP A 21 -12.86 -0.56 37.21
C ASP A 21 -13.01 -2.04 37.61
N SER A 22 -13.78 -2.81 36.82
CA SER A 22 -13.93 -4.25 37.04
C SER A 22 -12.61 -5.01 36.82
N LEU A 23 -11.81 -4.63 35.82
CA LEU A 23 -10.50 -5.23 35.54
C LEU A 23 -9.50 -4.89 36.66
N GLN A 24 -9.42 -3.63 37.07
CA GLN A 24 -8.56 -3.20 38.18
C GLN A 24 -8.93 -3.91 39.48
N SER A 25 -10.22 -4.04 39.78
CA SER A 25 -10.72 -4.79 40.95
C SER A 25 -10.31 -6.27 40.92
N ALA A 26 -10.10 -6.82 39.73
CA ALA A 26 -9.60 -8.19 39.51
C ALA A 26 -8.06 -8.28 39.46
N GLY A 27 -7.34 -7.16 39.53
CA GLY A 27 -5.88 -7.11 39.42
C GLY A 27 -5.34 -7.20 37.99
N ASP A 28 -6.19 -7.00 36.98
CA ASP A 28 -5.78 -7.03 35.57
C ASP A 28 -5.25 -5.64 35.14
N PRO A 29 -3.99 -5.55 34.67
CA PRO A 29 -3.38 -4.26 34.30
C PRO A 29 -4.07 -3.58 33.11
N ARG A 30 -4.88 -4.31 32.34
CA ARG A 30 -5.64 -3.72 31.23
C ARG A 30 -6.65 -2.67 31.70
N GLY A 31 -7.15 -2.76 32.94
CA GLY A 31 -8.05 -1.75 33.49
C GLY A 31 -7.40 -0.37 33.59
N GLU A 32 -6.18 -0.30 34.12
CA GLU A 32 -5.40 0.95 34.16
C GLU A 32 -5.01 1.42 32.74
N LEU A 33 -4.69 0.48 31.84
CA LEU A 33 -4.39 0.82 30.45
C LEU A 33 -5.56 1.53 29.75
N ILE A 34 -6.82 1.12 30.01
CA ILE A 34 -8.00 1.80 29.48
C ILE A 34 -8.05 3.26 29.97
N ALA A 35 -7.85 3.49 31.26
CA ALA A 35 -7.87 4.83 31.84
C ALA A 35 -6.75 5.73 31.27
N LEU A 36 -5.55 5.17 31.09
CA LEU A 36 -4.41 5.88 30.52
C LEU A 36 -4.61 6.21 29.04
N ASN A 37 -5.12 5.28 28.22
CA ASN A 37 -5.43 5.54 26.82
C ASN A 37 -6.53 6.59 26.67
N GLN A 38 -7.55 6.56 27.54
CA GLN A 38 -8.57 7.59 27.57
C GLN A 38 -7.99 8.98 27.91
N ALA A 39 -7.08 9.06 28.88
CA ALA A 39 -6.43 10.32 29.22
C ALA A 39 -5.63 10.88 28.03
N VAL A 40 -4.94 10.02 27.28
CA VAL A 40 -4.22 10.41 26.05
C VAL A 40 -5.18 10.94 24.99
N GLU A 41 -6.32 10.28 24.78
CA GLU A 41 -7.36 10.75 23.86
C GLU A 41 -7.95 12.10 24.29
N ASP A 42 -8.07 12.33 25.60
CA ASP A 42 -8.49 13.63 26.19
C ASP A 42 -7.36 14.70 26.16
N GLY A 43 -6.18 14.39 25.57
CA GLY A 43 -5.07 15.33 25.35
C GLY A 43 -3.92 15.24 26.34
N ALA A 44 -3.89 14.24 27.23
CA ALA A 44 -2.74 14.01 28.10
C ALA A 44 -1.52 13.47 27.33
N PRO A 45 -0.28 13.70 27.80
CA PRO A 45 0.91 13.11 27.21
C PRO A 45 0.91 11.57 27.30
N SER A 46 1.46 10.90 26.29
CA SER A 46 1.56 9.43 26.29
C SER A 46 2.58 8.85 27.26
N ALA A 47 3.45 9.67 27.84
CA ALA A 47 4.59 9.22 28.64
C ALA A 47 4.18 8.31 29.83
N ASP A 48 3.07 8.61 30.51
CA ASP A 48 2.58 7.81 31.63
C ASP A 48 2.05 6.45 31.16
N ARG A 49 1.33 6.42 30.03
CA ARG A 49 0.91 5.18 29.37
C ARG A 49 2.12 4.33 28.98
N ASP A 50 3.10 4.93 28.35
CA ASP A 50 4.28 4.22 27.83
C ASP A 50 5.13 3.66 29.00
N ALA A 51 5.28 4.41 30.09
CA ALA A 51 5.91 3.95 31.32
C ALA A 51 5.13 2.78 31.95
N PHE A 52 3.79 2.85 31.97
CA PHE A 52 2.93 1.78 32.46
C PHE A 52 3.08 0.51 31.63
N LEU A 53 3.05 0.61 30.30
CA LEU A 53 3.29 -0.51 29.38
C LEU A 53 4.67 -1.15 29.64
N GLY A 54 5.70 -0.34 29.89
CA GLY A 54 7.03 -0.84 30.27
C GLY A 54 7.03 -1.62 31.57
N LYS A 55 6.32 -1.13 32.59
CA LYS A 55 6.21 -1.79 33.91
C LYS A 55 5.41 -3.09 33.88
N HIS A 56 4.39 -3.16 33.02
CA HIS A 56 3.46 -4.29 32.93
C HIS A 56 3.65 -5.12 31.67
N ALA A 57 4.86 -5.09 31.08
CA ALA A 57 5.11 -5.64 29.76
C ALA A 57 4.76 -7.13 29.64
N GLU A 58 5.16 -7.97 30.60
CA GLU A 58 4.88 -9.41 30.57
C GLU A 58 3.37 -9.72 30.56
N ALA A 59 2.58 -8.97 31.32
CA ALA A 59 1.14 -9.18 31.41
C ALA A 59 0.40 -8.71 30.15
N ILE A 60 0.89 -7.66 29.49
CA ILE A 60 0.23 -7.04 28.34
C ILE A 60 0.69 -7.69 27.03
N TYR A 61 2.00 -7.83 26.83
CA TYR A 61 2.58 -8.37 25.59
C TYR A 61 2.74 -9.89 25.63
N GLY A 62 2.78 -10.52 26.81
CA GLY A 62 2.98 -11.97 26.93
C GLY A 62 4.28 -12.41 26.26
N THR A 63 4.18 -13.39 25.36
CA THR A 63 5.29 -13.91 24.55
C THR A 63 5.97 -12.86 23.67
N LEU A 64 5.31 -11.75 23.37
CA LEU A 64 5.84 -10.66 22.55
C LEU A 64 6.75 -9.70 23.34
N THR A 65 6.81 -9.82 24.68
CA THR A 65 7.63 -8.97 25.57
C THR A 65 9.11 -8.81 25.15
N PRO A 66 9.81 -9.86 24.68
CA PRO A 66 11.19 -9.75 24.20
C PRO A 66 11.35 -8.82 22.99
N TYR A 67 10.29 -8.65 22.19
CA TYR A 67 10.27 -7.87 20.96
C TYR A 67 9.56 -6.52 21.10
N ARG A 68 9.24 -6.08 22.33
CA ARG A 68 8.43 -4.86 22.56
C ARG A 68 9.02 -3.58 21.94
N ALA A 69 10.34 -3.52 21.72
CA ALA A 69 10.98 -2.37 21.07
C ALA A 69 10.71 -2.31 19.56
N GLN A 70 10.28 -3.43 18.98
CA GLN A 70 9.89 -3.61 17.58
C GLN A 70 8.36 -3.57 17.41
N VAL A 71 7.61 -3.20 18.44
CA VAL A 71 6.14 -3.26 18.43
C VAL A 71 5.58 -1.86 18.62
N GLU A 72 4.84 -1.38 17.64
CA GLU A 72 4.02 -0.18 17.74
C GLU A 72 2.55 -0.60 17.79
N ILE A 73 1.76 0.00 18.68
CA ILE A 73 0.34 -0.32 18.84
C ILE A 73 -0.46 0.98 18.80
N ASP A 74 -1.38 1.06 17.84
CA ASP A 74 -2.49 2.00 17.89
C ASP A 74 -3.59 1.40 18.77
N TRP A 75 -3.85 2.03 19.91
CA TRP A 75 -4.76 1.53 20.92
C TRP A 75 -6.15 2.11 20.75
N LYS A 76 -7.17 1.26 20.88
CA LYS A 76 -8.52 1.69 21.22
C LYS A 76 -8.90 1.03 22.55
N TRP A 77 -8.98 1.83 23.61
CA TRP A 77 -9.16 1.37 24.99
C TRP A 77 -7.99 0.52 25.52
N CYS A 78 -8.10 -0.82 25.47
CA CYS A 78 -7.00 -1.76 25.74
C CYS A 78 -6.82 -2.76 24.60
N VAL A 79 -7.41 -2.46 23.44
CA VAL A 79 -7.48 -3.35 22.29
C VAL A 79 -6.52 -2.82 21.22
N PRO A 80 -5.63 -3.67 20.65
CA PRO A 80 -4.82 -3.27 19.52
C PRO A 80 -5.72 -3.06 18.29
N LYS A 81 -5.98 -1.81 17.92
CA LYS A 81 -6.65 -1.53 16.65
C LYS A 81 -5.72 -1.89 15.50
N THR A 82 -4.50 -1.38 15.56
CA THR A 82 -3.40 -1.75 14.68
C THR A 82 -2.18 -2.12 15.50
N LEU A 83 -1.58 -3.27 15.21
CA LEU A 83 -0.28 -3.67 15.77
C LEU A 83 0.71 -3.78 14.63
N SER A 84 1.80 -3.02 14.73
CA SER A 84 2.89 -3.04 13.76
C SER A 84 4.09 -3.78 14.33
N LEU A 85 4.59 -4.76 13.58
CA LEU A 85 5.90 -5.37 13.81
C LEU A 85 6.94 -4.68 12.92
N LEU A 86 7.88 -4.02 13.57
CA LEU A 86 8.98 -3.29 12.95
C LEU A 86 10.18 -4.22 12.84
N ILE A 87 10.38 -4.77 11.66
CA ILE A 87 11.33 -5.84 11.43
C ILE A 87 12.58 -5.24 10.81
N GLY A 88 13.71 -5.33 11.50
CA GLY A 88 15.03 -4.94 10.99
C GLY A 88 15.84 -6.14 10.47
N PRO A 89 17.01 -5.88 9.85
CA PRO A 89 17.87 -6.89 9.24
C PRO A 89 18.45 -7.92 10.22
N LYS A 90 18.48 -7.60 11.52
CA LYS A 90 18.99 -8.49 12.58
C LYS A 90 17.88 -9.26 13.30
N ASP A 91 16.63 -8.93 13.02
CA ASP A 91 15.48 -9.57 13.64
C ASP A 91 15.20 -10.92 12.99
N LYS A 92 14.33 -11.70 13.63
CA LYS A 92 13.90 -13.01 13.14
C LYS A 92 12.40 -12.94 12.85
N PRO A 93 11.99 -12.62 11.60
CA PRO A 93 10.59 -12.33 11.26
C PRO A 93 9.63 -13.43 11.71
N ALA A 94 9.96 -14.70 11.45
CA ALA A 94 9.16 -15.84 11.89
C ALA A 94 9.00 -15.92 13.41
N ALA A 95 10.08 -15.70 14.17
CA ALA A 95 10.03 -15.79 15.64
C ALA A 95 9.22 -14.64 16.25
N MET A 96 9.23 -13.46 15.63
CA MET A 96 8.40 -12.33 16.04
C MET A 96 6.92 -12.60 15.77
N VAL A 97 6.58 -13.11 14.57
CA VAL A 97 5.20 -13.48 14.24
C VAL A 97 4.71 -14.63 15.13
N GLU A 98 5.53 -15.65 15.39
CA GLU A 98 5.18 -16.73 16.32
C GLU A 98 4.92 -16.20 17.74
N ALA A 99 5.78 -15.31 18.23
CA ALA A 99 5.59 -14.67 19.52
C ALA A 99 4.35 -13.77 19.57
N LEU A 100 4.01 -13.08 18.47
CA LEU A 100 2.77 -12.32 18.33
C LEU A 100 1.56 -13.25 18.38
N LEU A 101 1.52 -14.31 17.57
CA LEU A 101 0.39 -15.23 17.50
C LEU A 101 0.14 -15.96 18.83
N ALA A 102 1.18 -16.15 19.65
CA ALA A 102 1.07 -16.68 21.00
C ALA A 102 0.74 -15.62 22.08
N SER A 103 0.76 -14.33 21.72
CA SER A 103 0.50 -13.23 22.64
C SER A 103 -1.01 -13.07 22.91
N PRO A 104 -1.43 -12.64 24.12
CA PRO A 104 -2.81 -12.23 24.35
C PRO A 104 -3.30 -11.14 23.38
N LEU A 105 -2.39 -10.28 22.89
CA LEU A 105 -2.72 -9.19 21.96
C LEU A 105 -3.27 -9.70 20.61
N ALA A 106 -2.79 -10.85 20.12
CA ALA A 106 -3.22 -11.39 18.84
C ALA A 106 -4.71 -11.74 18.83
N THR A 107 -5.27 -12.12 19.98
CA THR A 107 -6.68 -12.53 20.06
C THR A 107 -7.65 -11.37 19.80
N GLU A 108 -7.21 -10.13 19.94
CA GLU A 108 -8.10 -8.96 19.88
C GLU A 108 -7.70 -7.94 18.80
N MET A 109 -6.56 -8.16 18.16
CA MET A 109 -6.02 -7.30 17.11
C MET A 109 -6.92 -7.28 15.87
N GLN A 110 -7.19 -6.09 15.33
CA GLN A 110 -7.99 -5.92 14.10
C GLN A 110 -7.12 -5.82 12.84
N THR A 111 -5.99 -5.12 12.94
CA THR A 111 -5.04 -4.94 11.84
C THR A 111 -3.64 -5.36 12.27
N LEU A 112 -3.01 -6.22 11.48
CA LEU A 112 -1.59 -6.53 11.58
C LEU A 112 -0.81 -5.81 10.48
N ARG A 113 0.28 -5.17 10.85
CA ARG A 113 1.21 -4.53 9.92
C ARG A 113 2.61 -5.09 10.09
N LEU A 114 3.19 -5.64 9.02
CA LEU A 114 4.60 -6.04 8.96
C LEU A 114 5.38 -4.98 8.21
N VAL A 115 6.27 -4.26 8.91
CA VAL A 115 7.11 -3.20 8.34
C VAL A 115 8.55 -3.68 8.27
N ALA A 116 9.05 -3.99 7.07
CA ALA A 116 10.45 -4.24 6.84
C ALA A 116 11.22 -2.91 6.81
N ARG A 117 12.07 -2.69 7.81
CA ARG A 117 12.94 -1.52 7.94
C ARG A 117 14.34 -1.87 7.48
N THR A 118 14.77 -1.29 6.38
CA THR A 118 16.12 -1.44 5.82
C THR A 118 16.88 -0.11 5.95
N PRO A 119 17.56 0.12 7.10
CA PRO A 119 18.32 1.34 7.36
C PRO A 119 19.42 1.66 6.35
N SER A 120 20.02 0.64 5.72
CA SER A 120 20.98 0.79 4.62
C SER A 120 20.49 0.17 3.32
N ASP A 121 21.18 0.52 2.24
CA ASP A 121 21.09 -0.04 0.88
C ASP A 121 21.46 -1.53 0.75
N SER A 122 21.95 -2.13 1.83
CA SER A 122 22.51 -3.49 1.88
C SER A 122 21.81 -4.38 2.90
N ASP A 123 20.93 -3.79 3.72
CA ASP A 123 20.13 -4.50 4.69
C ASP A 123 19.04 -5.31 3.97
N LYS A 124 19.15 -6.64 3.99
CA LYS A 124 18.13 -7.55 3.44
C LYS A 124 17.24 -8.12 4.54
N ILE A 125 15.95 -8.21 4.27
CA ILE A 125 14.93 -8.76 5.16
C ILE A 125 14.11 -9.78 4.39
N ASP A 126 14.08 -11.00 4.91
CA ASP A 126 13.23 -12.07 4.41
C ASP A 126 11.98 -12.22 5.29
N LEU A 127 10.85 -11.72 4.79
CA LEU A 127 9.53 -11.85 5.40
C LEU A 127 8.81 -13.15 5.00
N ALA A 128 9.32 -13.93 4.04
CA ALA A 128 8.65 -15.14 3.54
C ALA A 128 8.30 -16.15 4.66
N PRO A 129 9.17 -16.41 5.66
CA PRO A 129 8.81 -17.27 6.79
C PRO A 129 7.69 -16.69 7.66
N ALA A 130 7.61 -15.36 7.79
CA ALA A 130 6.58 -14.68 8.55
C ALA A 130 5.22 -14.71 7.83
N THR A 131 5.17 -14.40 6.53
CA THR A 131 3.95 -14.46 5.73
C THR A 131 3.39 -15.87 5.67
N ALA A 132 4.26 -16.89 5.54
CA ALA A 132 3.86 -18.30 5.59
C ALA A 132 3.26 -18.73 6.95
N LEU A 133 3.70 -18.14 8.07
CA LEU A 133 3.10 -18.40 9.39
C LEU A 133 1.73 -17.73 9.53
N LEU A 134 1.58 -16.49 9.04
CA LEU A 134 0.30 -15.78 9.05
C LEU A 134 -0.77 -16.52 8.23
N GLY A 135 -0.40 -17.04 7.05
CA GLY A 135 -1.31 -17.84 6.23
C GLY A 135 -1.82 -19.12 6.92
N LYS A 136 -1.10 -19.63 7.94
CA LYS A 136 -1.51 -20.81 8.71
C LYS A 136 -2.40 -20.47 9.91
N GLY A 137 -2.38 -19.22 10.39
CA GLY A 137 -2.85 -18.94 11.74
C GLY A 137 -3.09 -17.47 12.07
N LEU A 138 -3.50 -16.64 11.11
CA LEU A 138 -3.98 -15.29 11.42
C LEU A 138 -5.22 -15.36 12.33
N PRO A 139 -5.27 -14.61 13.45
CA PRO A 139 -6.41 -14.63 14.36
C PRO A 139 -7.70 -14.13 13.68
N PRO A 140 -8.87 -14.72 13.98
CA PRO A 140 -10.13 -14.41 13.29
C PRO A 140 -10.61 -12.96 13.44
N ASN A 141 -10.14 -12.25 14.47
CA ASN A 141 -10.45 -10.83 14.67
C ASN A 141 -9.56 -9.91 13.82
N CYS A 142 -8.43 -10.41 13.31
CA CYS A 142 -7.52 -9.66 12.46
C CYS A 142 -7.97 -9.78 11.00
N THR A 143 -8.79 -8.85 10.54
CA THR A 143 -9.35 -8.86 9.19
C THR A 143 -8.49 -8.11 8.18
N ASP A 144 -7.48 -7.38 8.66
CA ASP A 144 -6.70 -6.45 7.86
C ASP A 144 -5.20 -6.78 8.00
N LEU A 145 -4.51 -6.92 6.86
CA LEU A 145 -3.08 -7.17 6.81
C LEU A 145 -2.38 -6.11 5.97
N GLU A 146 -1.28 -5.58 6.48
CA GLU A 146 -0.39 -4.68 5.75
C GLU A 146 1.02 -5.27 5.66
N LEU A 147 1.57 -5.29 4.45
CA LEU A 147 2.94 -5.70 4.15
C LEU A 147 3.69 -4.49 3.57
N VAL A 148 4.70 -4.00 4.28
CA VAL A 148 5.31 -2.70 3.98
C VAL A 148 6.81 -2.81 3.89
N ASP A 149 7.36 -2.44 2.73
CA ASP A 149 8.74 -1.98 2.61
C ASP A 149 8.79 -0.50 3.03
N ASP A 150 9.44 -0.22 4.16
CA ASP A 150 9.53 1.13 4.74
C ASP A 150 10.27 2.13 3.84
N ARG A 151 11.14 1.66 2.94
CA ARG A 151 11.76 2.55 1.94
C ARG A 151 10.72 2.97 0.92
N ALA A 152 9.96 2.02 0.39
CA ALA A 152 8.91 2.29 -0.59
C ALA A 152 7.81 3.20 -0.04
N GLN A 153 7.55 3.12 1.27
CA GLN A 153 6.62 4.00 1.95
C GLN A 153 7.12 5.45 2.05
N ARG A 154 8.42 5.65 2.32
CA ARG A 154 9.01 6.98 2.55
C ARG A 154 9.52 7.64 1.27
N SER A 155 9.70 6.86 0.22
CA SER A 155 10.19 7.32 -1.07
C SER A 155 9.04 7.62 -2.03
N ARG A 156 9.26 8.65 -2.86
CA ARG A 156 8.47 8.89 -4.07
C ARG A 156 9.23 8.40 -5.31
N ILE A 157 10.56 8.42 -5.25
CA ILE A 157 11.41 8.04 -6.37
C ILE A 157 12.17 6.76 -6.00
N LEU A 158 12.26 5.86 -6.97
CA LEU A 158 13.08 4.66 -6.94
C LEU A 158 14.27 4.88 -7.89
N VAL A 159 15.51 4.88 -7.41
CA VAL A 159 16.70 5.08 -8.25
C VAL A 159 17.31 3.71 -8.59
N SER A 160 17.59 3.40 -9.85
CA SER A 160 18.04 2.06 -10.27
C SER A 160 19.27 1.55 -9.52
N ALA A 161 20.23 2.43 -9.22
CA ALA A 161 21.42 2.08 -8.44
C ALA A 161 21.09 1.51 -7.05
N ASP A 162 19.97 1.94 -6.47
CA ASP A 162 19.49 1.48 -5.17
C ASP A 162 18.56 0.24 -5.27
N TYR A 163 18.17 -0.16 -6.50
CA TYR A 163 17.07 -1.11 -6.75
C TYR A 163 17.26 -1.95 -8.04
N SER A 164 18.47 -2.45 -8.30
CA SER A 164 18.61 -3.53 -9.27
C SER A 164 17.77 -4.75 -8.85
N PRO A 165 17.14 -5.51 -9.76
CA PRO A 165 16.29 -6.64 -9.39
C PRO A 165 16.96 -7.69 -8.48
N ASP A 166 18.28 -7.85 -8.55
CA ASP A 166 19.10 -8.72 -7.70
C ASP A 166 19.40 -8.11 -6.30
N THR A 167 19.09 -6.83 -6.10
CA THR A 167 19.24 -6.08 -4.85
C THR A 167 17.92 -5.86 -4.12
N ASN A 168 16.90 -6.71 -4.34
CA ASN A 168 15.72 -6.67 -3.50
C ASN A 168 16.12 -6.79 -2.01
N LEU A 169 15.77 -5.78 -1.24
CA LEU A 169 16.05 -5.71 0.19
C LEU A 169 14.92 -6.29 1.03
N VAL A 170 13.73 -6.51 0.47
CA VAL A 170 12.58 -7.05 1.18
C VAL A 170 11.92 -8.18 0.38
N GLU A 171 12.11 -9.41 0.84
CA GLU A 171 11.49 -10.59 0.25
C GLU A 171 10.19 -10.93 0.99
N PHE A 172 9.04 -10.85 0.32
CA PHE A 172 7.75 -11.19 0.93
C PHE A 172 7.40 -12.69 0.83
N GLY A 173 8.10 -13.42 -0.04
CA GLY A 173 7.82 -14.81 -0.38
C GLY A 173 6.59 -14.99 -1.28
N ASN A 174 6.17 -16.24 -1.44
CA ASN A 174 4.92 -16.60 -2.11
C ASN A 174 3.72 -16.31 -1.17
N LEU A 175 2.74 -15.57 -1.67
CA LEU A 175 1.56 -15.13 -0.91
C LEU A 175 0.34 -16.07 -0.99
N ASP A 176 0.43 -17.23 -1.64
CA ASP A 176 -0.63 -18.24 -1.76
C ASP A 176 -1.39 -18.49 -0.44
N ALA A 177 -0.64 -18.62 0.65
CA ALA A 177 -1.21 -18.92 1.96
C ALA A 177 -2.02 -17.75 2.56
N LEU A 178 -1.76 -16.51 2.15
CA LEU A 178 -2.50 -15.34 2.63
C LEU A 178 -3.88 -15.24 1.98
N TRP A 179 -4.01 -15.58 0.69
CA TRP A 179 -5.29 -15.55 -0.01
C TRP A 179 -6.31 -16.52 0.58
N ALA A 180 -5.82 -17.65 1.10
CA ALA A 180 -6.65 -18.68 1.72
C ALA A 180 -7.20 -18.30 3.12
N ILE A 181 -6.82 -17.14 3.68
CA ILE A 181 -7.31 -16.71 5.00
C ILE A 181 -8.79 -16.31 4.89
N PRO A 182 -9.73 -17.05 5.52
CA PRO A 182 -11.16 -16.93 5.22
C PRO A 182 -11.84 -15.67 5.79
N HIS A 183 -11.13 -14.92 6.63
CA HIS A 183 -11.61 -13.69 7.27
C HIS A 183 -10.76 -12.47 6.91
N LEU A 184 -9.76 -12.62 6.03
CA LEU A 184 -8.97 -11.50 5.55
C LEU A 184 -9.83 -10.69 4.56
N ARG A 185 -10.19 -9.48 4.98
CA ARG A 185 -11.03 -8.54 4.22
C ARG A 185 -10.20 -7.46 3.54
N LYS A 186 -9.04 -7.11 4.10
CA LYS A 186 -8.15 -6.10 3.55
C LYS A 186 -6.71 -6.58 3.48
N LEU A 187 -6.09 -6.41 2.32
CA LEU A 187 -4.65 -6.57 2.13
C LEU A 187 -4.08 -5.32 1.49
N HIS A 188 -3.15 -4.68 2.19
CA HIS A 188 -2.44 -3.51 1.70
C HIS A 188 -0.96 -3.83 1.56
N MET A 189 -0.40 -3.55 0.40
CA MET A 189 1.01 -3.78 0.11
C MET A 189 1.67 -2.48 -0.35
N VAL A 190 2.77 -2.11 0.30
CA VAL A 190 3.66 -1.03 -0.17
C VAL A 190 5.01 -1.66 -0.49
N VAL A 191 5.38 -1.64 -1.75
CA VAL A 191 6.53 -2.40 -2.26
C VAL A 191 7.40 -1.52 -3.13
N ALA A 192 8.70 -1.78 -3.15
CA ALA A 192 9.62 -1.05 -4.01
C ALA A 192 9.37 -1.41 -5.48
N ASP A 193 9.40 -2.69 -5.81
CA ASP A 193 9.23 -3.22 -7.16
C ASP A 193 8.16 -4.31 -7.16
N THR A 194 7.11 -4.17 -7.96
CA THR A 194 6.03 -5.16 -8.02
C THR A 194 6.47 -6.46 -8.69
N GLU A 195 7.47 -6.47 -9.57
CA GLU A 195 7.92 -7.71 -10.23
C GLU A 195 8.59 -8.68 -9.25
N GLN A 196 9.06 -8.18 -8.12
CA GLN A 196 9.67 -8.99 -7.07
C GLN A 196 8.64 -9.67 -6.17
N ILE A 197 7.35 -9.36 -6.36
CA ILE A 197 6.26 -9.91 -5.57
C ILE A 197 5.73 -11.16 -6.24
N ASN A 198 5.83 -12.28 -5.53
CA ASN A 198 5.17 -13.51 -5.92
C ASN A 198 3.75 -13.55 -5.32
N LEU A 199 2.78 -13.00 -6.04
CA LEU A 199 1.37 -13.09 -5.62
C LEU A 199 0.86 -14.52 -5.61
N GLY A 200 1.43 -15.44 -6.42
CA GLY A 200 0.91 -16.80 -6.53
C GLY A 200 -0.50 -16.86 -7.14
N THR A 201 -1.27 -17.89 -6.80
CA THR A 201 -2.67 -18.05 -7.22
C THR A 201 -3.60 -17.35 -6.23
N ILE A 202 -4.29 -16.32 -6.71
CA ILE A 202 -5.16 -15.52 -5.84
C ILE A 202 -6.58 -16.12 -5.81
N ASP A 203 -6.87 -16.87 -4.75
CA ASP A 203 -8.21 -17.33 -4.39
C ASP A 203 -8.64 -16.68 -3.06
N ALA A 204 -9.23 -15.49 -3.15
CA ALA A 204 -9.46 -14.60 -2.01
C ALA A 204 -10.97 -14.35 -1.79
N PRO A 205 -11.72 -15.35 -1.28
CA PRO A 205 -13.19 -15.29 -1.23
C PRO A 205 -13.76 -14.28 -0.23
N ALA A 206 -12.94 -13.77 0.69
CA ALA A 206 -13.32 -12.83 1.73
C ALA A 206 -12.81 -11.41 1.49
N LEU A 207 -11.88 -11.21 0.54
CA LEU A 207 -11.22 -9.93 0.36
C LEU A 207 -12.16 -8.91 -0.28
N GLU A 208 -12.24 -7.74 0.35
CA GLU A 208 -13.07 -6.60 -0.03
C GLU A 208 -12.22 -5.42 -0.51
N ASP A 209 -11.00 -5.27 0.02
CA ASP A 209 -10.06 -4.19 -0.30
C ASP A 209 -8.67 -4.77 -0.58
N PHE A 210 -8.16 -4.53 -1.78
CA PHE A 210 -6.78 -4.84 -2.15
C PHE A 210 -6.06 -3.60 -2.64
N SER A 211 -4.87 -3.36 -2.09
CA SER A 211 -3.98 -2.28 -2.54
C SER A 211 -2.58 -2.81 -2.81
N LEU A 212 -2.05 -2.56 -4.01
CA LEU A 212 -0.66 -2.84 -4.39
C LEU A 212 0.00 -1.53 -4.84
N LEU A 213 0.77 -0.94 -3.93
CA LEU A 213 1.38 0.37 -4.10
C LEU A 213 2.88 0.22 -4.35
N GLY A 214 3.24 -0.03 -5.60
CA GLY A 214 4.62 -0.15 -6.07
C GLY A 214 5.29 1.19 -6.35
N LEU A 215 6.61 1.29 -6.20
CA LEU A 215 7.40 2.38 -6.80
C LEU A 215 7.89 2.07 -8.23
N ARG A 216 7.69 0.83 -8.67
CA ARG A 216 7.87 0.37 -10.05
C ARG A 216 6.81 -0.68 -10.36
N TRP A 217 6.10 -0.53 -11.47
CA TRP A 217 5.10 -1.49 -11.93
C TRP A 217 5.67 -2.51 -12.93
N GLY A 218 6.41 -2.06 -13.95
CA GLY A 218 6.84 -2.93 -15.05
C GLY A 218 8.16 -2.56 -15.71
N GLN A 219 8.66 -3.47 -16.55
CA GLN A 219 9.98 -3.39 -17.17
C GLN A 219 10.18 -2.17 -18.08
N PRO A 220 11.43 -1.67 -18.18
CA PRO A 220 11.80 -0.86 -19.33
C PRO A 220 11.49 -1.63 -20.62
N TYR A 221 11.16 -0.90 -21.70
CA TYR A 221 10.88 -1.45 -23.04
C TYR A 221 9.52 -2.14 -23.24
N GLY A 222 8.54 -1.89 -22.37
CA GLY A 222 7.12 -2.12 -22.68
C GLY A 222 6.69 -3.59 -22.75
N ARG A 223 7.39 -4.49 -22.05
CA ARG A 223 6.89 -5.85 -21.89
C ARG A 223 5.80 -5.86 -20.83
N PRO A 224 4.63 -6.46 -21.12
CA PRO A 224 3.62 -6.62 -20.11
C PRO A 224 4.16 -7.39 -18.90
N THR A 225 3.68 -7.04 -17.72
CA THR A 225 4.04 -7.72 -16.48
C THR A 225 3.14 -8.93 -16.27
N ASP A 226 3.66 -9.95 -15.59
CA ASP A 226 2.83 -11.06 -15.12
C ASP A 226 1.87 -10.61 -13.99
N MET A 227 2.06 -9.40 -13.44
CA MET A 227 1.29 -8.87 -12.32
C MET A 227 -0.17 -8.62 -12.72
N ALA A 228 -0.41 -7.88 -13.80
CA ALA A 228 -1.76 -7.64 -14.29
C ALA A 228 -2.45 -8.93 -14.74
N THR A 229 -1.69 -9.86 -15.34
CA THR A 229 -2.20 -11.18 -15.73
C THR A 229 -2.64 -11.99 -14.49
N THR A 230 -1.79 -12.05 -13.45
CA THR A 230 -2.09 -12.76 -12.21
C THR A 230 -3.35 -12.19 -11.52
N MET A 231 -3.50 -10.87 -11.50
CA MET A 231 -4.71 -10.22 -10.96
C MET A 231 -5.95 -10.41 -11.82
N ALA A 232 -5.81 -10.59 -13.14
CA ALA A 232 -6.92 -10.88 -14.03
C ALA A 232 -7.46 -12.32 -13.86
N GLU A 233 -6.58 -13.28 -13.52
CA GLU A 233 -6.94 -14.69 -13.29
C GLU A 233 -7.48 -14.97 -11.89
N ALA A 234 -7.40 -13.98 -11.01
CA ALA A 234 -7.75 -14.07 -9.61
C ALA A 234 -9.26 -14.17 -9.35
N LYS A 235 -9.62 -14.77 -8.21
CA LYS A 235 -11.01 -14.91 -7.77
C LYS A 235 -11.36 -13.92 -6.67
N TRP A 236 -12.17 -12.94 -7.03
CA TRP A 236 -12.51 -11.77 -6.21
C TRP A 236 -14.02 -11.60 -5.96
N PRO A 237 -14.73 -12.60 -5.40
CA PRO A 237 -16.20 -12.55 -5.34
C PRO A 237 -16.77 -11.44 -4.45
N LYS A 238 -15.94 -10.81 -3.61
CA LYS A 238 -16.33 -9.74 -2.69
C LYS A 238 -15.51 -8.45 -2.85
N LEU A 239 -14.60 -8.38 -3.82
CA LEU A 239 -13.73 -7.21 -3.96
C LEU A 239 -14.54 -5.98 -4.33
N ARG A 240 -14.49 -4.96 -3.48
CA ARG A 240 -15.16 -3.67 -3.65
C ARG A 240 -14.20 -2.56 -4.00
N ARG A 241 -12.94 -2.66 -3.56
CA ARG A 241 -11.89 -1.67 -3.81
C ARG A 241 -10.62 -2.33 -4.32
N LEU A 242 -10.11 -1.83 -5.45
CA LEU A 242 -8.79 -2.16 -5.97
C LEU A 242 -7.98 -0.87 -6.14
N ALA A 243 -6.81 -0.79 -5.52
CA ALA A 243 -5.92 0.35 -5.69
C ALA A 243 -4.53 -0.10 -6.18
N LEU A 244 -4.15 0.40 -7.35
CA LEU A 244 -2.86 0.13 -7.97
C LEU A 244 -2.09 1.43 -8.15
N ARG A 245 -0.88 1.48 -7.61
CA ARG A 245 0.09 2.50 -7.99
C ARG A 245 0.92 1.94 -9.14
N ILE A 246 0.80 2.54 -10.31
CA ILE A 246 1.32 2.01 -11.58
C ILE A 246 2.41 2.90 -12.19
N PRO A 247 3.51 3.21 -11.45
CA PRO A 247 4.55 4.09 -11.97
C PRO A 247 5.33 3.41 -13.09
N GLU A 248 5.56 4.20 -14.14
CA GLU A 248 6.34 3.81 -15.31
C GLU A 248 7.84 3.87 -15.02
N THR A 249 8.61 3.09 -15.76
CA THR A 249 10.08 3.15 -15.74
C THR A 249 10.53 4.38 -16.51
N PHE A 250 11.11 5.35 -15.82
CA PHE A 250 11.78 6.52 -16.40
C PHE A 250 13.26 6.24 -16.61
N THR A 251 13.76 6.43 -17.83
CA THR A 251 15.17 6.19 -18.16
C THR A 251 16.03 7.45 -18.16
N TYR A 252 15.55 8.57 -17.59
CA TYR A 252 16.29 9.83 -17.62
C TYR A 252 16.93 10.19 -16.27
N SER A 253 18.20 10.61 -16.34
CA SER A 253 18.94 11.22 -15.24
C SER A 253 18.53 12.70 -15.14
N TRP A 254 17.82 13.09 -14.07
CA TRP A 254 17.48 14.50 -13.88
C TRP A 254 18.76 15.30 -13.55
N PRO A 255 19.15 16.32 -14.34
CA PRO A 255 20.34 17.11 -14.10
C PRO A 255 20.33 17.77 -12.71
N GLU A 256 19.17 18.17 -12.21
CA GLU A 256 19.03 18.81 -10.90
C GLU A 256 19.31 17.84 -9.73
N GLN A 257 19.33 16.53 -10.00
CA GLN A 257 19.64 15.48 -9.03
C GLN A 257 21.11 15.01 -9.13
N TYR A 258 22.00 15.70 -9.86
CA TYR A 258 23.42 15.34 -10.01
C TYR A 258 24.15 15.04 -8.68
N GLY A 259 23.74 15.64 -7.56
CA GLY A 259 24.31 15.37 -6.23
C GLY A 259 23.85 14.07 -5.56
N ALA A 260 22.79 13.44 -6.05
CA ALA A 260 22.28 12.14 -5.60
C ALA A 260 22.86 10.96 -6.38
N TYR A 261 23.53 11.22 -7.50
CA TYR A 261 24.19 10.21 -8.31
C TYR A 261 25.70 10.21 -8.02
N VAL A 262 26.30 9.03 -7.92
CA VAL A 262 27.75 8.92 -8.09
C VAL A 262 28.01 9.15 -9.57
N ALA A 263 28.71 10.24 -9.91
CA ALA A 263 29.18 10.44 -11.26
C ALA A 263 30.08 9.26 -11.63
N VAL A 264 29.59 8.36 -12.47
CA VAL A 264 30.46 7.44 -13.18
C VAL A 264 31.20 8.30 -14.19
N ASP A 265 32.53 8.26 -14.18
CA ASP A 265 33.36 8.97 -15.16
C ASP A 265 32.82 8.58 -16.54
N ARG A 266 32.12 9.53 -17.19
CA ARG A 266 31.69 9.36 -18.57
C ARG A 266 32.95 9.03 -19.35
N TYR A 267 32.94 7.93 -20.09
CA TYR A 267 33.98 7.64 -21.06
C TYR A 267 34.27 8.93 -21.84
N GLU A 268 35.48 9.48 -21.72
CA GLU A 268 35.99 10.63 -22.49
C GLU A 268 36.17 10.26 -23.97
N GLU A 269 35.28 9.43 -24.52
CA GLU A 269 35.12 9.35 -25.96
C GLU A 269 34.29 10.56 -26.37
N GLU A 270 34.95 11.55 -26.96
CA GLU A 270 34.35 12.61 -27.78
C GLU A 270 33.45 11.96 -28.84
N ASN A 271 32.23 11.62 -28.43
CA ASN A 271 31.25 11.02 -29.30
C ASN A 271 30.52 12.16 -30.00
N GLU A 272 31.18 12.73 -31.02
CA GLU A 272 30.63 13.74 -31.97
C GLU A 272 29.39 13.24 -32.74
N TYR A 273 28.83 12.07 -32.37
CA TYR A 273 27.70 11.42 -33.03
C TYR A 273 26.37 11.47 -32.26
N TYR A 274 26.33 12.07 -31.06
CA TYR A 274 25.13 12.11 -30.21
C TYR A 274 24.36 13.43 -30.19
N ASP A 275 24.75 14.44 -30.99
CA ASP A 275 24.01 15.71 -31.08
C ASP A 275 22.64 15.57 -31.78
N ASP A 276 22.36 14.46 -32.47
CA ASP A 276 21.04 14.18 -33.08
C ASP A 276 20.05 13.45 -32.13
N TYR A 277 20.44 13.11 -30.89
CA TYR A 277 19.56 12.48 -29.90
C TYR A 277 18.98 13.47 -28.87
N ALA A 278 19.18 14.77 -29.08
CA ALA A 278 18.62 15.81 -28.20
C ALA A 278 17.09 15.94 -28.28
N ASP A 279 16.43 15.29 -29.24
CA ASP A 279 14.97 15.28 -29.41
C ASP A 279 14.30 13.99 -28.88
N ASP A 280 15.07 12.99 -28.41
CA ASP A 280 14.51 11.84 -27.72
C ASP A 280 14.52 12.15 -26.23
N ASP A 281 13.50 12.90 -25.78
CA ASP A 281 13.39 13.46 -24.43
C ASP A 281 13.36 12.38 -23.31
N GLY A 282 13.57 11.10 -23.63
CA GLY A 282 13.59 9.98 -22.69
C GLY A 282 12.21 9.66 -22.10
N TRP A 283 11.21 10.47 -22.44
CA TRP A 283 9.80 10.25 -22.16
C TRP A 283 9.28 9.18 -23.10
N ARG A 284 9.20 7.94 -22.61
CA ARG A 284 8.42 6.91 -23.29
C ARG A 284 6.96 7.10 -22.88
N GLU A 285 6.26 8.00 -23.55
CA GLU A 285 4.79 8.17 -23.44
C GLU A 285 3.98 6.99 -24.06
N ASP A 286 4.66 5.88 -24.36
CA ASP A 286 4.14 4.81 -25.22
C ASP A 286 3.93 3.49 -24.48
N LEU A 287 3.80 3.49 -23.14
CA LEU A 287 3.45 2.24 -22.47
C LEU A 287 2.06 1.81 -22.93
N ASP A 288 1.95 0.63 -23.53
CA ASP A 288 0.67 0.07 -23.96
C ASP A 288 -0.13 -0.45 -22.77
N TRP A 289 -0.81 0.47 -22.07
CA TRP A 289 -1.69 0.14 -20.95
C TRP A 289 -2.87 -0.75 -21.37
N SER A 290 -3.24 -0.81 -22.67
CA SER A 290 -4.26 -1.75 -23.13
C SER A 290 -3.73 -3.18 -23.10
N ALA A 291 -2.50 -3.41 -23.55
CA ALA A 291 -1.85 -4.72 -23.46
C ALA A 291 -1.61 -5.13 -22.00
N GLU A 292 -1.20 -4.18 -21.15
CA GLU A 292 -0.89 -4.44 -19.74
C GLU A 292 -2.16 -4.70 -18.89
N LEU A 293 -3.11 -3.76 -18.88
CA LEU A 293 -4.26 -3.80 -17.98
C LEU A 293 -5.53 -4.37 -18.63
N GLY A 294 -5.54 -4.62 -19.94
CA GLY A 294 -6.75 -4.99 -20.66
C GLY A 294 -7.42 -6.26 -20.15
N ASN A 295 -6.65 -7.29 -19.81
CA ASN A 295 -7.17 -8.51 -19.20
C ASN A 295 -7.75 -8.26 -17.80
N LEU A 296 -7.05 -7.44 -16.99
CA LEU A 296 -7.51 -7.08 -15.65
C LEU A 296 -8.82 -6.28 -15.72
N LEU A 297 -8.87 -5.22 -16.53
CA LEU A 297 -10.08 -4.39 -16.72
C LEU A 297 -11.28 -5.23 -17.19
N ASN A 298 -11.04 -6.21 -18.07
CA ASN A 298 -12.08 -7.14 -18.50
C ASN A 298 -12.55 -8.05 -17.36
N ALA A 299 -11.63 -8.64 -16.58
CA ALA A 299 -11.97 -9.50 -15.46
C ALA A 299 -12.76 -8.75 -14.37
N LEU A 300 -12.44 -7.47 -14.12
CA LEU A 300 -13.13 -6.64 -13.15
C LEU A 300 -14.60 -6.34 -13.51
N LYS A 301 -15.04 -6.56 -14.75
CA LYS A 301 -16.47 -6.37 -15.11
C LYS A 301 -17.40 -7.34 -14.40
N ASP A 302 -16.88 -8.50 -14.03
CA ASP A 302 -17.63 -9.56 -13.35
C ASP A 302 -17.43 -9.52 -11.82
N THR A 303 -16.74 -8.51 -11.29
CA THR A 303 -16.54 -8.30 -9.84
C THR A 303 -17.48 -7.21 -9.32
N PRO A 304 -17.85 -7.24 -8.03
CA PRO A 304 -18.69 -6.19 -7.42
C PRO A 304 -17.87 -4.93 -7.06
N ILE A 305 -16.85 -4.60 -7.86
CA ILE A 305 -15.95 -3.48 -7.59
C ILE A 305 -16.69 -2.15 -7.68
N GLU A 306 -16.52 -1.31 -6.67
CA GLU A 306 -17.13 0.01 -6.53
C GLU A 306 -16.08 1.12 -6.63
N GLU A 307 -14.83 0.84 -6.27
CA GLU A 307 -13.72 1.79 -6.32
C GLU A 307 -12.51 1.20 -7.03
N LEU A 308 -11.97 1.94 -8.01
CA LEU A 308 -10.76 1.59 -8.73
C LEU A 308 -9.80 2.79 -8.70
N SER A 309 -8.62 2.62 -8.14
CA SER A 309 -7.52 3.59 -8.24
C SER A 309 -6.45 3.06 -9.18
N LEU A 310 -6.12 3.83 -10.20
CA LEU A 310 -4.99 3.62 -11.11
C LEU A 310 -4.17 4.91 -11.08
N THR A 311 -3.15 4.98 -10.23
CA THR A 311 -2.43 6.23 -9.95
C THR A 311 -0.98 6.18 -10.40
N SER A 312 -0.35 7.35 -10.52
CA SER A 312 1.09 7.50 -10.79
C SER A 312 1.56 7.07 -12.17
N PHE A 313 0.69 6.96 -13.16
CA PHE A 313 1.08 6.73 -14.55
C PHE A 313 1.53 8.04 -15.23
N ALA A 314 2.41 7.91 -16.24
CA ALA A 314 2.92 9.02 -17.04
C ALA A 314 2.31 9.04 -18.44
N SER A 315 2.17 7.87 -19.07
CA SER A 315 1.52 7.62 -20.36
C SER A 315 0.00 7.77 -20.26
N ALA A 316 -0.47 8.99 -19.98
CA ALA A 316 -1.88 9.27 -19.72
C ALA A 316 -2.78 8.99 -20.92
N GLY A 317 -2.34 9.31 -22.14
CA GLY A 317 -3.08 9.05 -23.37
C GLY A 317 -3.38 7.56 -23.56
N THR A 318 -2.37 6.69 -23.43
CA THR A 318 -2.53 5.26 -23.64
C THR A 318 -3.37 4.61 -22.53
N LEU A 319 -3.33 5.12 -21.30
CA LEU A 319 -4.20 4.64 -20.23
C LEU A 319 -5.68 4.98 -20.51
N LEU A 320 -5.96 6.22 -20.90
CA LEU A 320 -7.32 6.64 -21.26
C LEU A 320 -7.87 5.80 -22.43
N GLU A 321 -7.04 5.52 -23.42
CA GLU A 321 -7.37 4.61 -24.52
C GLU A 321 -7.66 3.18 -24.02
N ALA A 322 -6.89 2.66 -23.06
CA ALA A 322 -7.17 1.37 -22.43
C ALA A 322 -8.54 1.35 -21.74
N LEU A 323 -8.87 2.40 -20.98
CA LEU A 323 -10.18 2.54 -20.34
C LEU A 323 -11.32 2.59 -21.37
N ARG A 324 -11.13 3.26 -22.52
CA ARG A 324 -12.12 3.29 -23.59
C ARG A 324 -12.29 1.93 -24.28
N ASN A 325 -11.18 1.26 -24.58
CA ASN A 325 -11.16 0.01 -25.33
C ASN A 325 -11.71 -1.16 -24.50
N HIS A 326 -11.38 -1.19 -23.20
CA HIS A 326 -11.79 -2.26 -22.30
C HIS A 326 -13.03 -1.87 -21.49
N GLY A 327 -13.38 -0.60 -21.35
CA GLY A 327 -14.51 -0.13 -20.57
C GLY A 327 -14.30 -0.24 -19.06
N LEU A 328 -15.17 0.41 -18.30
CA LEU A 328 -15.18 0.34 -16.84
C LEU A 328 -16.17 -0.73 -16.34
N PRO A 329 -15.93 -1.36 -15.17
CA PRO A 329 -16.89 -2.23 -14.52
C PRO A 329 -18.23 -1.54 -14.31
N ALA A 330 -19.34 -2.26 -14.52
CA ALA A 330 -20.67 -1.66 -14.46
C ALA A 330 -21.08 -1.22 -13.03
N SER A 331 -20.46 -1.80 -12.00
CA SER A 331 -20.66 -1.47 -10.58
C SER A 331 -19.76 -0.33 -10.10
N LEU A 332 -18.80 0.12 -10.90
CA LEU A 332 -17.83 1.12 -10.50
C LEU A 332 -18.53 2.46 -10.22
N ARG A 333 -18.27 3.02 -9.03
CA ARG A 333 -18.79 4.31 -8.57
C ARG A 333 -17.72 5.37 -8.45
N ARG A 334 -16.50 4.97 -8.09
CA ARG A 334 -15.36 5.88 -7.98
C ARG A 334 -14.22 5.39 -8.86
N LEU A 335 -13.73 6.29 -9.69
CA LEU A 335 -12.48 6.12 -10.42
C LEU A 335 -11.48 7.17 -9.92
N ASP A 336 -10.31 6.71 -9.52
CA ASP A 336 -9.24 7.55 -9.03
C ASP A 336 -8.02 7.44 -9.96
N LEU A 337 -7.71 8.56 -10.62
CA LEU A 337 -6.57 8.75 -11.51
C LEU A 337 -5.61 9.80 -10.97
N GLY A 338 -5.70 10.11 -9.67
CA GLY A 338 -4.91 11.15 -9.04
C GLY A 338 -3.42 10.85 -9.06
N THR A 339 -2.60 11.87 -8.76
CA THR A 339 -1.13 11.79 -8.76
C THR A 339 -0.55 11.22 -10.06
N SER A 340 -1.13 11.55 -11.21
CA SER A 340 -0.73 11.03 -12.54
C SER A 340 -0.49 12.18 -13.52
N GLU A 341 0.20 11.96 -14.63
CA GLU A 341 0.51 13.01 -15.62
C GLU A 341 -0.65 13.35 -16.56
N LEU A 342 -1.89 13.29 -16.07
CA LEU A 342 -3.02 13.89 -16.76
C LEU A 342 -2.81 15.40 -16.81
N SER A 343 -2.87 15.98 -18.00
CA SER A 343 -2.68 17.42 -18.25
C SER A 343 -3.86 18.00 -19.03
N ASP A 344 -3.83 19.31 -19.28
CA ASP A 344 -4.84 20.00 -20.11
C ASP A 344 -4.97 19.39 -21.52
N ALA A 345 -3.92 18.73 -22.02
CA ALA A 345 -3.94 18.02 -23.31
C ALA A 345 -4.89 16.81 -23.31
N ASN A 346 -5.16 16.21 -22.15
CA ASN A 346 -6.04 15.06 -22.01
C ASN A 346 -7.52 15.46 -21.81
N VAL A 347 -7.79 16.70 -21.42
CA VAL A 347 -9.15 17.19 -21.13
C VAL A 347 -10.10 17.08 -22.34
N PRO A 348 -9.72 17.47 -23.58
CA PRO A 348 -10.59 17.30 -24.75
C PRO A 348 -11.01 15.84 -24.96
N TRP A 349 -10.09 14.90 -24.79
CA TRP A 349 -10.39 13.48 -24.91
C TRP A 349 -11.43 13.03 -23.87
N MET A 350 -11.29 13.46 -22.61
CA MET A 350 -12.23 13.09 -21.55
C MET A 350 -13.63 13.62 -21.83
N VAL A 351 -13.73 14.85 -22.35
CA VAL A 351 -14.99 15.48 -22.77
C VAL A 351 -15.62 14.73 -23.95
N GLU A 352 -14.84 14.35 -24.97
CA GLU A 352 -15.32 13.58 -26.12
C GLU A 352 -15.79 12.17 -25.74
N ASN A 353 -15.25 11.62 -24.66
CA ASN A 353 -15.57 10.29 -24.14
C ASN A 353 -16.41 10.34 -22.85
N ALA A 354 -17.17 11.42 -22.62
CA ALA A 354 -17.97 11.61 -21.40
C ALA A 354 -18.83 10.41 -21.01
N ALA A 355 -19.40 9.72 -22.02
CA ALA A 355 -20.24 8.53 -21.82
C ALA A 355 -19.54 7.36 -21.10
N LEU A 356 -18.21 7.30 -21.14
CA LEU A 356 -17.42 6.31 -20.38
C LEU A 356 -17.59 6.51 -18.88
N PHE A 357 -17.79 7.76 -18.43
CA PHE A 357 -17.83 8.16 -17.03
C PHE A 357 -19.26 8.34 -16.49
N ASP A 358 -20.30 8.21 -17.32
CA ASP A 358 -21.71 8.48 -16.98
C ASP A 358 -22.26 7.75 -15.73
N LYS A 359 -21.65 6.61 -15.38
CA LYS A 359 -22.09 5.78 -14.23
C LYS A 359 -21.35 6.08 -12.93
N LEU A 360 -20.25 6.83 -13.01
CA LEU A 360 -19.45 7.19 -11.86
C LEU A 360 -20.20 8.22 -11.01
N GLU A 361 -20.03 8.11 -9.70
CA GLU A 361 -20.43 9.12 -8.73
C GLU A 361 -19.29 10.12 -8.51
N GLU A 362 -18.03 9.65 -8.55
CA GLU A 362 -16.85 10.47 -8.33
C GLU A 362 -15.71 10.09 -9.31
N LEU A 363 -15.06 11.11 -9.85
CA LEU A 363 -13.82 11.01 -10.63
C LEU A 363 -12.75 11.85 -9.94
N ASP A 364 -11.73 11.19 -9.40
CA ASP A 364 -10.62 11.83 -8.68
C ASP A 364 -9.45 12.10 -9.63
N LEU A 365 -9.15 13.39 -9.79
CA LEU A 365 -8.08 13.97 -10.60
C LEU A 365 -7.18 14.86 -9.72
N SER A 366 -7.09 14.56 -8.43
CA SER A 366 -6.23 15.28 -7.50
C SER A 366 -4.75 15.10 -7.84
N ASP A 367 -3.98 16.16 -7.65
CA ASP A 367 -2.54 16.24 -7.85
C ASP A 367 -2.11 15.88 -9.29
N THR A 368 -2.90 16.28 -10.28
CA THR A 368 -2.61 16.13 -11.73
C THR A 368 -2.01 17.42 -12.31
N LEU A 369 -1.61 17.41 -13.58
CA LEU A 369 -1.10 18.58 -14.33
C LEU A 369 -2.22 19.36 -15.05
N ILE A 370 -3.49 19.07 -14.76
CA ILE A 370 -4.64 19.81 -15.31
C ILE A 370 -4.72 21.15 -14.58
N SER A 371 -4.45 22.24 -15.30
CA SER A 371 -4.48 23.60 -14.75
C SER A 371 -5.88 24.21 -14.82
N ASP A 372 -6.67 23.83 -15.83
CA ASP A 372 -8.05 24.29 -16.00
C ASP A 372 -9.06 23.11 -16.01
N PRO A 373 -9.74 22.84 -14.88
CA PRO A 373 -10.74 21.79 -14.81
C PRO A 373 -12.12 22.24 -15.33
N GLU A 374 -12.33 23.50 -15.73
CA GLU A 374 -13.65 24.00 -16.15
C GLU A 374 -14.30 23.15 -17.26
N PRO A 375 -13.58 22.71 -18.32
CA PRO A 375 -14.19 21.90 -19.37
C PRO A 375 -14.68 20.53 -18.89
N LEU A 376 -14.14 20.01 -17.79
CA LEU A 376 -14.55 18.72 -17.20
C LEU A 376 -15.92 18.80 -16.49
N SER A 377 -16.48 20.01 -16.31
CA SER A 377 -17.81 20.21 -15.71
C SER A 377 -18.96 19.59 -16.52
N VAL A 378 -18.72 19.21 -17.77
CA VAL A 378 -19.69 18.50 -18.62
C VAL A 378 -19.81 17.00 -18.29
N LEU A 379 -18.85 16.45 -17.55
CA LEU A 379 -18.89 15.06 -17.10
C LEU A 379 -19.95 14.87 -16.02
N ALA A 380 -20.61 13.71 -16.01
CA ALA A 380 -21.64 13.38 -15.02
C ALA A 380 -21.15 13.25 -13.55
N PRO A 381 -19.99 12.63 -13.25
CA PRO A 381 -19.56 12.46 -11.86
C PRO A 381 -19.16 13.77 -11.18
N LYS A 382 -19.12 13.75 -9.84
CA LYS A 382 -18.41 14.78 -9.08
C LYS A 382 -16.92 14.71 -9.40
N ILE A 383 -16.36 15.82 -9.86
CA ILE A 383 -14.92 15.95 -10.09
C ILE A 383 -14.23 16.39 -8.80
N VAL A 384 -13.28 15.60 -8.33
CA VAL A 384 -12.32 16.00 -7.28
C VAL A 384 -11.03 16.40 -7.98
N HIS A 385 -10.57 17.64 -7.80
CA HIS A 385 -9.42 18.17 -8.52
C HIS A 385 -8.52 19.00 -7.61
N SER A 386 -7.22 18.84 -7.81
CA SER A 386 -6.16 19.74 -7.37
C SER A 386 -5.05 19.72 -8.42
N GLU A 387 -4.53 20.90 -8.76
CA GLU A 387 -3.29 20.98 -9.53
C GLU A 387 -2.12 20.54 -8.64
N GLY A 388 -1.23 19.71 -9.19
CA GLY A 388 -0.09 19.18 -8.48
C GLY A 388 1.09 18.88 -9.40
N SER A 389 1.95 17.96 -8.98
CA SER A 389 3.18 17.61 -9.72
C SER A 389 3.00 16.41 -10.66
N GLY A 390 1.77 15.93 -10.86
CA GLY A 390 1.47 14.77 -11.70
C GLY A 390 2.00 13.46 -11.11
N ALA A 391 2.57 12.60 -11.96
CA ALA A 391 3.22 11.35 -11.52
C ALA A 391 4.44 11.65 -10.65
N ILE A 392 4.23 11.83 -9.34
CA ILE A 392 5.33 12.04 -8.38
C ILE A 392 6.06 10.77 -8.04
N TYR A 393 5.44 9.61 -8.29
CA TYR A 393 6.05 8.31 -8.07
C TYR A 393 6.72 7.83 -9.34
N ARG A 394 8.04 7.61 -9.30
CA ARG A 394 8.84 7.33 -10.51
C ARG A 394 9.95 6.34 -10.20
N PHE A 395 10.27 5.48 -11.17
CA PHE A 395 11.52 4.73 -11.17
C PHE A 395 12.51 5.41 -12.13
N SER A 396 13.60 5.99 -11.62
CA SER A 396 14.66 6.61 -12.40
C SER A 396 15.80 5.63 -12.61
N VAL A 397 16.08 5.28 -13.86
CA VAL A 397 17.29 4.54 -14.22
C VAL A 397 18.45 5.54 -14.30
N GLY A 398 19.36 5.49 -13.33
CA GLY A 398 20.66 6.15 -13.47
C GLY A 398 21.41 5.51 -14.62
N MET A 399 21.95 6.31 -15.54
CA MET A 399 22.91 5.82 -16.52
C MET A 399 24.15 5.33 -15.76
N GLU A 400 24.36 4.02 -15.73
CA GLU A 400 25.61 3.39 -15.26
C GLU A 400 26.78 3.67 -16.19
#